data_AF-A0A7Y5NYI0-F1
#
_entry.id   AF-A0A7Y5NYI0-F1
#
_cell.length_a   1.000
_cell.length_b   1.000
_cell.length_c   1.000
_cell.angle_alpha   90.00
_cell.angle_beta   90.00
_cell.angle_gamma   90.00
#
_symmetry.space_group_name_H-M   'P 1'
#
loop_
_entity.id
_entity.type
_entity.pdbx_description
1 polymer ?
#
loop_
_entity_poly.entity_id
_entity_poly.type
_entity_poly.pdbx_seq_one_letter_code
_entity_poly.pdbx_strand_id
1 'polypeptide(L)' 'MARAIDALAIVLFLVSAAAFALGLHALSGLEDFRAIYLLIVGALALRASTELLRPRSGSA' A
#
# COMPACT_ATOMS: atom_id res chain seq x y z
N MET A 1 -18.60 0.68 -12.14
CA MET A 1 -17.88 0.22 -10.92
C MET A 1 -16.37 0.09 -11.12
N ALA A 2 -15.90 -0.40 -12.27
CA ALA A 2 -14.45 -0.53 -12.56
C ALA A 2 -13.62 0.76 -12.32
N ARG A 3 -14.08 1.93 -12.81
CA ARG A 3 -13.34 3.19 -12.64
C ARG A 3 -13.19 3.67 -11.19
N ALA A 4 -14.15 3.38 -10.33
CA ALA A 4 -14.08 3.75 -8.90
C ALA A 4 -13.10 2.84 -8.15
N ILE A 5 -13.03 1.57 -8.54
CA ILE A 5 -12.07 0.60 -7.98
C ILE A 5 -10.65 0.95 -8.44
N ASP A 6 -10.45 1.34 -9.70
CA ASP A 6 -9.16 1.84 -10.20
C ASP A 6 -8.69 3.07 -9.43
N ALA A 7 -9.57 4.07 -9.22
CA ALA A 7 -9.23 5.27 -8.46
C ALA A 7 -8.82 4.94 -7.03
N LEU A 8 -9.55 4.03 -6.36
CA LEU A 8 -9.22 3.56 -5.01
C LEU A 8 -7.87 2.84 -4.97
N ALA A 9 -7.56 2.01 -5.97
CA ALA A 9 -6.30 1.31 -6.06
C ALA A 9 -5.11 2.28 -6.27
N ILE A 10 -5.27 3.30 -7.12
CA ILE A 10 -4.26 4.34 -7.30
C ILE A 10 -4.01 5.09 -6.00
N VAL A 11 -5.07 5.45 -5.26
CA VAL A 11 -4.94 6.12 -3.96
C VAL A 11 -4.21 5.24 -2.94
N LEU A 12 -4.60 3.96 -2.82
CA LEU A 12 -3.93 3.00 -1.94
C LEU A 12 -2.45 2.82 -2.30
N PHE A 13 -2.13 2.78 -3.59
CA PHE A 13 -0.75 2.69 -4.07
C PHE A 13 0.07 3.92 -3.67
N LEU A 14 -0.47 5.13 -3.85
CA LEU A 14 0.21 6.37 -3.45
C LEU A 14 0.43 6.45 -1.94
N VAL A 15 -0.57 6.06 -1.14
CA VAL A 15 -0.46 6.00 0.33
C VAL A 15 0.60 5.00 0.75
N SER A 16 0.64 3.82 0.11
CA SER A 16 1.66 2.81 0.37
C SER A 16 3.07 3.31 0.05
N ALA A 17 3.28 3.93 -1.11
CA ALA A 17 4.57 4.48 -1.52
C ALA A 17 5.06 5.57 -0.54
N ALA A 18 4.15 6.46 -0.11
CA ALA A 18 4.45 7.50 0.87
C ALA A 18 4.82 6.90 2.24
N ALA A 19 4.07 5.91 2.73
CA ALA A 19 4.37 5.22 3.98
C ALA A 19 5.74 4.51 3.93
N PHE A 20 6.08 3.90 2.80
CA PHE A 20 7.37 3.24 2.59
C PHE A 20 8.53 4.25 2.59
N ALA A 21 8.38 5.37 1.88
CA ALA A 21 9.39 6.43 1.84
C ALA A 21 9.62 7.06 3.22
N LEU A 22 8.53 7.31 3.97
CA LEU A 22 8.62 7.81 5.34
C LEU A 22 9.22 6.77 6.30
N GLY A 23 8.93 5.49 6.13
CA GLY A 23 9.52 4.41 6.92
C GLY A 23 11.03 4.29 6.68
N LEU A 24 11.48 4.37 5.43
CA LEU A 24 12.90 4.42 5.07
C LEU A 24 13.60 5.65 5.65
N HIS A 25 12.93 6.81 5.64
CA HIS A 25 13.47 8.03 6.24
C HIS A 25 13.57 7.91 7.78
N ALA A 26 12.55 7.36 8.45
CA ALA A 26 12.57 7.10 9.89
C ALA A 26 13.66 6.09 10.29
N LEU A 27 13.93 5.09 9.45
CA LEU A 27 15.00 4.11 9.66
C LEU A 27 16.39 4.78 9.66
N SER A 28 16.56 5.86 8.91
CA SER A 28 17.81 6.65 8.94
C SER A 28 18.00 7.43 10.25
N GLY A 29 16.94 7.61 11.05
CA GLY A 29 16.93 8.40 12.29
C GLY A 29 17.02 7.60 13.59
N LEU A 30 17.33 6.29 13.56
CA LEU A 30 17.28 5.37 14.71
C LEU A 30 15.87 5.18 15.31
N GLU A 31 14.81 5.55 14.59
CA GLU A 31 13.41 5.31 14.99
C GLU A 31 12.90 3.96 14.46
N ASP A 32 13.57 2.86 14.83
CA ASP A 32 13.36 1.52 14.26
C ASP A 32 11.91 1.02 14.39
N PHE A 33 11.26 1.26 15.54
CA PHE A 33 9.86 0.87 15.76
C PHE A 33 8.89 1.57 14.80
N ARG A 34 9.13 2.85 14.53
CA ARG A 34 8.29 3.65 13.65
C ARG A 34 8.52 3.27 12.19
N ALA A 35 9.77 2.99 11.83
CA ALA A 35 10.13 2.48 10.51
C ALA A 35 9.43 1.15 10.21
N ILE A 36 9.50 0.17 11.13
CA ILE A 36 8.85 -1.14 10.98
C ILE A 36 7.33 -0.99 10.88
N TYR A 37 6.71 -0.16 11.71
CA TYR A 37 5.27 0.09 11.66
C TYR A 37 4.84 0.63 10.29
N LEU A 38 5.53 1.65 9.77
CA LEU A 38 5.24 2.23 8.47
C LEU A 38 5.46 1.25 7.31
N LEU A 39 6.49 0.39 7.41
CA LEU A 39 6.78 -0.66 6.43
C LEU A 39 5.67 -1.72 6.37
N ILE A 40 5.19 -2.19 7.53
CA ILE A 40 4.10 -3.17 7.62
C ILE A 40 2.80 -2.57 7.07
N VAL A 41 2.47 -1.34 7.47
CA VAL A 41 1.25 -0.66 6.99
C VAL A 41 1.31 -0.43 5.47
N GLY A 42 2.46 0.03 4.95
CA GLY A 42 2.69 0.18 3.52
C GLY A 42 2.54 -1.13 2.75
N ALA A 43 3.13 -2.23 3.25
CA ALA A 43 3.02 -3.55 2.64
C ALA A 43 1.58 -4.08 2.63
N LEU A 44 0.82 -3.89 3.70
CA LEU A 44 -0.59 -4.29 3.78
C LEU A 44 -1.47 -3.47 2.84
N ALA A 45 -1.25 -2.15 2.74
CA ALA A 45 -1.96 -1.28 1.81
C ALA A 45 -1.67 -1.66 0.34
N LEU A 46 -0.41 -1.97 0.02
CA LEU A 46 -0.02 -2.45 -1.31
C LEU A 46 -0.71 -3.77 -1.64
N ARG A 47 -0.69 -4.73 -0.72
CA ARG A 47 -1.37 -6.02 -0.87
C ARG A 47 -2.86 -5.83 -1.13
N ALA A 48 -3.54 -5.00 -0.34
CA ALA A 48 -4.96 -4.71 -0.52
C ALA A 48 -5.25 -4.07 -1.89
N SER A 49 -4.39 -3.16 -2.34
CA SER A 49 -4.48 -2.58 -3.69
C SER A 49 -4.36 -3.66 -4.78
N THR A 50 -3.40 -4.58 -4.64
CA THR A 50 -3.21 -5.66 -5.63
C THR A 50 -4.35 -6.66 -5.62
N GLU A 51 -4.97 -6.94 -4.47
CA GLU A 51 -6.15 -7.81 -4.40
C GLU A 51 -7.40 -7.17 -5.01
N LEU A 52 -7.56 -5.85 -4.85
CA LEU A 52 -8.63 -5.10 -5.52
C LEU A 52 -8.45 -5.08 -7.05
N LEU A 53 -7.20 -4.98 -7.52
CA LEU A 53 -6.88 -5.00 -8.94
C LEU A 53 -6.93 -6.40 -9.55
N ARG A 54 -6.78 -7.45 -8.73
CA ARG A 54 -6.78 -8.83 -9.21
C ARG A 54 -8.16 -9.16 -9.80
N PRO A 55 -8.26 -9.45 -11.11
CA PRO A 55 -9.51 -9.91 -11.69
C PRO A 55 -9.91 -11.21 -10.99
N ARG A 56 -11.13 -11.28 -10.43
CA ARG A 56 -11.70 -12.56 -10.02
C ARG A 56 -11.91 -13.40 -11.28
N SER A 57 -10.98 -14.30 -11.57
CA SER A 57 -11.15 -15.34 -12.58
C SER A 57 -12.26 -16.30 -12.12
N GLY A 58 -13.51 -15.98 -12.45
CA GLY A 58 -14.66 -16.77 -12.03
C GLY A 58 -15.96 -16.01 -12.18
N SER A 59 -16.34 -15.68 -13.41
CA SER A 59 -17.71 -15.29 -13.80
C SER A 59 -17.86 -15.54 -15.30
N ALA A 60 -17.95 -16.81 -15.67
CA ALA A 60 -18.58 -17.30 -16.89
C ALA A 60 -19.12 -18.69 -16.59
#